data_AF-A0A7X4E8Q6-F1
#
_entry.id   AF-A0A7X4E8Q6-F1
#
_cell.length_a   1.000
_cell.length_b   1.000
_cell.length_c   1.000
_cell.angle_alpha   90.00
_cell.angle_beta   90.00
_cell.angle_gamma   90.00
#
_symmetry.space_group_name_H-M   'P 1'
#
loop_
_entity.id
_entity.type
_entity.pdbx_description
1 polymer ?
#
loop_
_entity_poly.entity_id
_entity_poly.type
_entity_poly.pdbx_seq_one_letter_code
_entity_poly.pdbx_strand_id
1 'polypeptide(L)'
;MVPTHIFLTRGVGVHREKLASFEEALRSAGVAYCNLVTVSSILPPNCKIIPRKRGESLLNPGEITYCVMARSETNERNRLISASIGVAIPQGRHKTYGYLSEHHAYGETDEEAGEYTEDLAAQMLATTLGIDFDPDVAWNERKQVFKMGGKIVRTQNITQSAIGKPGLWSTVLALAVFIPLENIPDTMK
;
A
#
# COMPACT_ATOMS: atom_id res chain seq x y z
N MET A 1 -7.06 -7.19 18.43
CA MET A 1 -5.63 -7.02 18.06
C MET A 1 -5.47 -5.67 17.37
N VAL A 2 -4.39 -4.93 17.65
CA VAL A 2 -4.02 -3.68 16.94
C VAL A 2 -2.56 -3.81 16.54
N PRO A 3 -2.21 -3.92 15.24
CA PRO A 3 -0.84 -4.15 14.81
C PRO A 3 0.05 -2.92 15.09
N THR A 4 1.31 -3.18 15.44
CA THR A 4 2.31 -2.13 15.71
C THR A 4 3.32 -1.97 14.59
N HIS A 5 3.33 -2.89 13.62
CA HIS A 5 4.27 -2.91 12.51
C HIS A 5 3.57 -3.28 11.21
N ILE A 6 3.99 -2.62 10.14
CA ILE A 6 3.68 -3.03 8.77
C ILE A 6 4.94 -3.09 7.93
N PHE A 7 4.87 -3.79 6.81
CA PHE A 7 5.78 -3.56 5.70
C PHE A 7 5.01 -3.34 4.41
N LEU A 8 5.63 -2.60 3.50
CA LEU A 8 5.11 -2.40 2.16
C LEU A 8 5.75 -3.40 1.21
N THR A 9 4.96 -4.01 0.35
CA THR A 9 5.45 -4.91 -0.70
C THR A 9 4.64 -4.77 -1.98
N ARG A 10 5.22 -5.21 -3.08
CA ARG A 10 4.63 -5.20 -4.40
C ARG A 10 5.12 -6.38 -5.21
N GLY A 11 4.36 -6.78 -6.23
CA GLY A 11 4.71 -7.91 -7.06
C GLY A 11 3.96 -7.94 -8.37
N VAL A 12 4.56 -8.61 -9.34
CA VAL A 12 4.01 -8.85 -10.67
C VAL A 12 4.08 -10.34 -10.97
N GLY A 13 3.03 -10.88 -11.59
CA GLY A 13 2.97 -12.27 -12.05
C GLY A 13 2.42 -12.34 -13.47
N VAL A 14 2.87 -13.31 -14.25
CA VAL A 14 2.48 -13.47 -15.65
C VAL A 14 2.31 -14.93 -15.98
N HIS A 15 1.07 -15.33 -16.26
CA HIS A 15 0.76 -16.73 -16.51
C HIS A 15 -0.36 -16.88 -17.54
N ARG A 16 -0.48 -18.06 -18.15
CA ARG A 16 -1.58 -18.38 -19.08
C ARG A 16 -2.94 -18.38 -18.38
N GLU A 17 -2.96 -18.85 -17.14
CA GLU A 17 -4.11 -18.88 -16.25
C GLU A 17 -4.14 -17.69 -15.32
N LYS A 18 -5.30 -17.04 -15.19
CA LYS A 18 -5.53 -15.86 -14.36
C LYS A 18 -5.21 -16.07 -12.87
N LEU A 19 -5.63 -17.20 -12.31
CA LEU A 19 -5.38 -17.49 -10.89
C LEU A 19 -3.88 -17.65 -10.61
N ALA A 20 -3.18 -18.32 -11.52
CA ALA A 20 -1.74 -18.52 -11.37
C ALA A 20 -0.94 -17.24 -11.61
N SER A 21 -1.39 -16.30 -12.47
CA SER A 21 -0.73 -14.99 -12.58
C SER A 21 -0.86 -14.19 -11.27
N PHE A 22 -2.00 -14.31 -10.58
CA PHE A 22 -2.16 -13.74 -9.24
C PHE A 22 -1.24 -14.43 -8.21
N GLU A 23 -1.14 -15.75 -8.21
CA GLU A 23 -0.24 -16.47 -7.30
C GLU A 23 1.23 -16.10 -7.54
N GLU A 24 1.67 -15.98 -8.79
CA GLU A 24 3.01 -15.50 -9.13
C GLU A 24 3.26 -14.07 -8.65
N ALA A 25 2.25 -13.19 -8.74
CA ALA A 25 2.35 -11.84 -8.21
C ALA A 25 2.53 -11.85 -6.68
N LEU A 26 1.84 -12.75 -5.97
CA LEU A 26 2.00 -12.94 -4.52
C LEU A 26 3.39 -13.50 -4.17
N ARG A 27 3.95 -14.40 -5.00
CA ARG A 27 5.31 -14.93 -4.82
C ARG A 27 6.35 -13.83 -5.04
N SER A 28 6.16 -13.02 -6.08
CA SER A 28 6.96 -11.83 -6.36
C SER A 28 6.95 -10.84 -5.17
N ALA A 29 5.78 -10.66 -4.54
CA ALA A 29 5.62 -9.86 -3.32
C ALA A 29 6.07 -10.53 -2.02
N GLY A 30 6.47 -11.81 -2.05
CA GLY A 30 7.03 -12.53 -0.91
C GLY A 30 6.02 -12.91 0.17
N VAL A 31 4.74 -12.96 -0.17
CA VAL A 31 3.63 -13.22 0.78
C VAL A 31 2.70 -14.34 0.33
N ALA A 32 3.05 -15.08 -0.74
CA ALA A 32 2.24 -16.20 -1.26
C ALA A 32 2.02 -17.35 -0.27
N TYR A 33 2.89 -17.49 0.74
CA TYR A 33 2.76 -18.53 1.76
C TYR A 33 1.78 -18.15 2.88
N CYS A 34 1.23 -16.94 2.88
CA CYS A 34 0.29 -16.46 3.89
C CYS A 34 -1.18 -16.61 3.42
N ASN A 35 -2.10 -16.74 4.37
CA ASN A 35 -3.54 -16.59 4.13
C ASN A 35 -3.92 -15.11 4.29
N LEU A 36 -3.94 -14.36 3.19
CA LEU A 36 -4.16 -12.91 3.23
C LEU A 36 -5.63 -12.54 3.47
N VAL A 37 -5.88 -11.65 4.42
CA VAL A 37 -7.20 -11.05 4.68
C VAL A 37 -7.13 -9.55 4.43
N THR A 38 -7.94 -9.06 3.50
CA THR A 38 -8.00 -7.63 3.20
C THR A 38 -8.78 -6.89 4.28
N VAL A 39 -8.24 -5.76 4.74
CA VAL A 39 -8.86 -4.86 5.73
C VAL A 39 -8.95 -3.44 5.18
N SER A 40 -9.69 -2.59 5.88
CA SER A 40 -9.79 -1.17 5.56
C SER A 40 -8.49 -0.41 5.83
N SER A 41 -8.50 0.89 5.52
CA SER A 41 -7.29 1.65 5.22
C SER A 41 -6.76 2.50 6.39
N ILE A 42 -6.67 1.92 7.60
CA ILE A 42 -6.16 2.61 8.78
C ILE A 42 -4.76 2.12 9.13
N LEU A 43 -3.81 3.06 9.29
CA LEU A 43 -2.51 2.82 9.89
C LEU A 43 -2.60 3.11 11.40
N PRO A 44 -2.44 2.11 12.30
CA PRO A 44 -2.58 2.36 13.72
C PRO A 44 -1.62 3.44 14.27
N PRO A 45 -1.98 4.12 15.38
CA PRO A 45 -1.08 5.08 16.01
C PRO A 45 0.26 4.44 16.36
N ASN A 46 1.35 5.17 16.08
CA ASN A 46 2.74 4.73 16.31
C ASN A 46 3.15 3.45 15.53
N CYS A 47 2.37 3.03 14.53
CA CYS A 47 2.72 1.86 13.73
C CYS A 47 4.01 2.12 12.93
N LYS A 48 4.99 1.22 13.08
CA LYS A 48 6.30 1.34 12.43
C LYS A 48 6.26 0.66 11.07
N ILE A 49 6.72 1.35 10.02
CA ILE A 49 6.95 0.74 8.71
C ILE A 49 8.37 0.14 8.72
N ILE A 50 8.47 -1.17 8.56
CA ILE A 50 9.75 -1.90 8.55
C ILE A 50 10.12 -2.37 7.13
N PRO A 51 11.41 -2.64 6.87
CA PRO A 51 11.83 -3.19 5.58
C PRO A 51 11.16 -4.53 5.29
N ARG A 52 10.77 -4.74 4.02
CA ARG A 52 10.11 -5.96 3.54
C ARG A 52 10.77 -7.25 4.03
N LYS A 53 12.09 -7.41 3.85
CA LYS A 53 12.83 -8.62 4.29
C LYS A 53 12.65 -8.92 5.78
N ARG A 54 12.59 -7.88 6.62
CA ARG A 54 12.35 -8.03 8.05
C ARG A 54 10.89 -8.37 8.33
N GLY A 55 9.96 -7.78 7.58
CA GLY A 55 8.53 -8.14 7.67
C GLY A 55 8.28 -9.61 7.32
N GLU A 56 8.83 -10.08 6.20
CA GLU A 56 8.74 -11.48 5.78
C GLU A 56 9.32 -12.45 6.81
N SER A 57 10.44 -12.13 7.46
CA SER A 57 11.00 -12.99 8.52
C SER A 57 10.15 -13.06 9.80
N LEU A 58 9.13 -12.20 9.91
CA LEU A 58 8.20 -12.15 11.03
C LEU A 58 6.82 -12.72 10.65
N LEU A 59 6.72 -13.42 9.51
CA LEU A 59 5.51 -14.12 9.09
C LEU A 59 5.78 -15.63 8.99
N ASN A 60 4.73 -16.42 9.21
CA ASN A 60 4.79 -17.87 9.16
C ASN A 60 3.97 -18.44 7.99
N PRO A 61 4.38 -19.56 7.37
CA PRO A 61 3.56 -20.27 6.39
C PRO A 61 2.17 -20.65 6.94
N GLY A 62 1.12 -20.34 6.18
CA GLY A 62 -0.29 -20.59 6.53
C GLY A 62 -0.89 -19.57 7.50
N GLU A 63 -0.14 -18.57 7.95
CA GLU A 63 -0.62 -17.55 8.89
C GLU A 63 -1.72 -16.67 8.27
N ILE A 64 -2.77 -16.39 9.05
CA ILE A 64 -3.79 -15.41 8.66
C ILE A 64 -3.16 -14.02 8.81
N THR A 65 -2.89 -13.38 7.68
CA THR A 65 -2.13 -12.12 7.64
C THR A 65 -3.00 -11.03 7.05
N TYR A 66 -3.29 -10.01 7.87
CA TYR A 66 -4.11 -8.89 7.45
C TYR A 66 -3.30 -7.92 6.57
N CYS A 67 -3.94 -7.34 5.55
CA CYS A 67 -3.32 -6.36 4.67
C CYS A 67 -4.32 -5.38 4.06
N VAL A 68 -3.84 -4.23 3.58
CA VAL A 68 -4.52 -3.42 2.57
C VAL A 68 -3.90 -3.78 1.23
N MET A 69 -4.71 -4.00 0.19
CA MET A 69 -4.24 -4.57 -1.08
C MET A 69 -4.88 -3.87 -2.28
N ALA A 70 -4.05 -3.24 -3.09
CA ALA A 70 -4.40 -2.88 -4.45
C ALA A 70 -4.01 -4.03 -5.39
N ARG A 71 -4.88 -4.35 -6.35
CA ARG A 71 -4.65 -5.37 -7.37
C ARG A 71 -5.23 -4.94 -8.71
N SER A 72 -4.45 -5.09 -9.77
CA SER A 72 -4.92 -4.94 -11.16
C SER A 72 -4.44 -6.12 -11.99
N GLU A 73 -5.21 -6.48 -13.02
CA GLU A 73 -4.93 -7.62 -13.87
C GLU A 73 -5.46 -7.40 -15.29
N THR A 74 -4.77 -7.95 -16.28
CA THR A 74 -5.20 -7.85 -17.67
C THR A 74 -4.71 -9.02 -18.50
N ASN A 75 -5.48 -9.42 -19.50
CA ASN A 75 -5.06 -10.27 -20.61
C ASN A 75 -5.02 -9.51 -21.95
N GLU A 76 -5.21 -8.18 -21.91
CA GLU A 76 -5.18 -7.33 -23.10
C GLU A 76 -3.72 -7.02 -23.46
N ARG A 77 -3.38 -7.24 -24.73
CA ARG A 77 -2.06 -6.89 -25.26
C ARG A 77 -1.79 -5.39 -25.09
N ASN A 78 -0.60 -5.04 -24.60
CA ASN A 78 -0.12 -3.67 -24.45
C ASN A 78 -0.90 -2.80 -23.44
N ARG A 79 -1.86 -3.37 -22.71
CA ARG A 79 -2.57 -2.65 -21.65
C ARG A 79 -1.61 -2.41 -20.49
N LEU A 80 -1.33 -1.14 -20.18
CA LEU A 80 -0.64 -0.78 -18.95
C LEU A 80 -1.61 -0.94 -17.78
N ILE A 81 -1.22 -1.73 -16.78
CA ILE A 81 -1.92 -1.88 -15.50
C ILE A 81 -1.02 -1.38 -14.38
N SER A 82 -1.61 -0.79 -13.35
CA SER A 82 -0.92 -0.39 -12.13
C SER A 82 -1.75 -0.71 -10.88
N ALA A 83 -1.06 -0.96 -9.77
CA ALA A 83 -1.62 -1.10 -8.44
C ALA A 83 -0.71 -0.35 -7.45
N SER A 84 -1.29 0.51 -6.61
CA SER A 84 -0.55 1.33 -5.66
C SER A 84 -1.19 1.32 -4.28
N ILE A 85 -0.35 1.37 -3.25
CA ILE A 85 -0.74 1.69 -1.88
C ILE A 85 -0.02 2.96 -1.44
N GLY A 86 -0.79 3.94 -0.99
CA GLY A 86 -0.29 5.18 -0.38
C GLY A 86 -0.41 5.13 1.14
N VAL A 87 0.49 5.81 1.84
CA VAL A 87 0.51 5.91 3.30
C VAL A 87 0.67 7.36 3.71
N ALA A 88 -0.14 7.83 4.66
CA ALA A 88 -0.01 9.13 5.30
C ALA A 88 0.10 8.95 6.82
N ILE A 89 1.18 9.46 7.38
CA ILE A 89 1.52 9.35 8.80
C ILE A 89 1.49 10.74 9.44
N PRO A 90 0.64 10.98 10.46
CA PRO A 90 0.61 12.25 11.16
C PRO A 90 1.89 12.47 11.98
N GLN A 91 2.48 13.66 11.96
CA GLN A 91 3.51 14.03 12.93
C GLN A 91 2.90 14.54 14.24
N GLY A 92 3.54 14.20 15.36
CA GLY A 92 3.42 14.99 16.60
C GLY A 92 2.33 14.61 17.60
N ARG A 93 1.58 13.51 17.47
CA ARG A 93 0.70 13.02 18.56
C ARG A 93 0.58 11.49 18.59
N HIS A 94 0.93 10.88 19.73
CA HIS A 94 0.93 9.42 19.95
C HIS A 94 -0.44 8.72 19.85
N LYS A 95 -1.54 9.45 19.64
CA LYS A 95 -2.92 8.92 19.66
C LYS A 95 -3.66 9.01 18.32
N THR A 96 -3.11 9.69 17.31
CA THR A 96 -3.77 9.82 16.00
C THR A 96 -3.31 8.70 15.07
N TYR A 97 -4.25 8.08 14.37
CA TYR A 97 -3.95 7.05 13.36
C TYR A 97 -3.52 7.72 12.04
N GLY A 98 -2.75 7.00 11.23
CA GLY A 98 -2.48 7.36 9.85
C GLY A 98 -3.49 6.74 8.89
N TYR A 99 -3.42 7.14 7.63
CA TYR A 99 -4.27 6.60 6.57
C TYR A 99 -3.46 5.79 5.57
N LEU A 100 -4.09 4.74 5.07
CA LEU A 100 -3.69 4.03 3.86
C LEU A 100 -4.67 4.40 2.75
N SER A 101 -4.22 4.35 1.51
CA SER A 101 -5.09 4.45 0.32
C SER A 101 -4.68 3.35 -0.65
N GLU A 102 -5.63 2.87 -1.45
CA GLU A 102 -5.38 1.89 -2.49
C GLU A 102 -5.89 2.42 -3.83
N HIS A 103 -5.15 2.14 -4.89
CA HIS A 103 -5.53 2.51 -6.25
C HIS A 103 -5.15 1.42 -7.22
N HIS A 104 -6.03 1.13 -8.17
CA HIS A 104 -5.77 0.21 -9.26
C HIS A 104 -6.20 0.90 -10.55
N ALA A 105 -5.31 0.95 -11.53
CA ALA A 105 -5.55 1.74 -12.72
C ALA A 105 -5.08 1.05 -13.99
N TYR A 106 -5.50 1.67 -15.09
CA TYR A 106 -5.12 1.29 -16.43
C TYR A 106 -4.66 2.54 -17.18
N GLY A 107 -3.54 2.42 -17.89
CA GLY A 107 -2.98 3.56 -18.62
C GLY A 107 -2.24 4.58 -17.74
N GLU A 108 -2.15 4.35 -16.43
CA GLU A 108 -1.34 5.13 -15.49
C GLU A 108 0.01 4.45 -15.25
N THR A 109 1.08 5.23 -15.29
CA THR A 109 2.44 4.85 -14.89
C THR A 109 2.54 4.56 -13.39
N ASP A 110 3.65 3.95 -12.96
CA ASP A 110 3.91 3.74 -11.54
C ASP A 110 4.13 5.05 -10.77
N GLU A 111 4.67 6.08 -11.43
CA GLU A 111 4.76 7.42 -10.86
C GLU A 111 3.37 8.05 -10.64
N GLU A 112 2.52 8.07 -11.68
CA GLU A 112 1.17 8.68 -11.58
C GLU A 112 0.31 7.99 -10.51
N ALA A 113 0.24 6.66 -10.54
CA ALA A 113 -0.53 5.91 -9.56
C ALA A 113 0.04 6.03 -8.14
N GLY A 114 1.37 6.12 -8.01
CA GLY A 114 2.05 6.36 -6.74
C GLY A 114 1.70 7.72 -6.15
N GLU A 115 1.88 8.79 -6.93
CA GLU A 115 1.55 10.16 -6.53
C GLU A 115 0.08 10.31 -6.15
N TYR A 116 -0.83 9.73 -6.95
CA TYR A 116 -2.26 9.73 -6.67
C TYR A 116 -2.57 9.12 -5.30
N THR A 117 -2.00 7.95 -5.00
CA THR A 117 -2.26 7.32 -3.70
C THR A 117 -1.66 8.07 -2.51
N GLU A 118 -0.47 8.67 -2.65
CA GLU A 118 0.08 9.50 -1.56
C GLU A 118 -0.80 10.70 -1.27
N ASP A 119 -1.28 11.39 -2.31
CA ASP A 119 -2.19 12.53 -2.18
C ASP A 119 -3.51 12.09 -1.54
N LEU A 120 -4.11 11.01 -2.04
CA LEU A 120 -5.36 10.48 -1.48
C LEU A 120 -5.21 10.10 0.00
N ALA A 121 -4.11 9.45 0.39
CA ALA A 121 -3.89 9.12 1.80
C ALA A 121 -3.74 10.39 2.66
N ALA A 122 -3.03 11.41 2.17
CA ALA A 122 -2.85 12.68 2.86
C ALA A 122 -4.18 13.44 3.01
N GLN A 123 -5.02 13.44 1.97
CA GLN A 123 -6.37 14.02 1.99
C GLN A 123 -7.25 13.35 3.03
N MET A 124 -7.32 12.01 3.01
CA MET A 124 -8.12 11.25 3.97
C MET A 124 -7.66 11.53 5.40
N LEU A 125 -6.35 11.62 5.64
CA LEU A 125 -5.82 12.04 6.94
C LEU A 125 -6.22 13.48 7.31
N ALA A 126 -6.12 14.42 6.37
CA ALA A 126 -6.44 15.84 6.58
C ALA A 126 -7.88 16.05 7.06
N THR A 127 -8.84 15.35 6.45
CA THR A 127 -10.27 15.43 6.83
C THR A 127 -10.48 15.03 8.28
N THR A 128 -9.78 14.00 8.77
CA THR A 128 -9.86 13.57 10.19
C THR A 128 -9.21 14.56 11.15
N LEU A 129 -8.32 15.41 10.66
CA LEU A 129 -7.65 16.45 11.43
C LEU A 129 -8.40 17.79 11.41
N GLY A 130 -9.58 17.83 10.78
CA GLY A 130 -10.41 19.03 10.62
C GLY A 130 -9.75 20.09 9.74
N ILE A 131 -8.97 19.67 8.75
CA ILE A 131 -8.38 20.57 7.75
C ILE A 131 -9.28 20.54 6.52
N ASP A 132 -9.86 21.69 6.17
CA ASP A 132 -10.66 21.83 4.97
C ASP A 132 -9.79 21.63 3.72
N PHE A 133 -10.27 20.82 2.79
CA PHE A 133 -9.57 20.46 1.58
C PHE A 133 -10.32 21.02 0.37
N ASP A 134 -9.62 21.82 -0.43
CA ASP A 134 -10.12 22.29 -1.72
C ASP A 134 -9.65 21.32 -2.83
N PRO A 135 -10.58 20.56 -3.45
CA PRO A 135 -10.25 19.61 -4.51
C PRO A 135 -9.72 20.27 -5.79
N ASP A 136 -9.83 21.59 -5.94
CA ASP A 136 -9.41 22.32 -7.14
C ASP A 136 -7.96 22.84 -7.07
N VAL A 137 -7.31 22.82 -5.89
CA VAL A 137 -5.93 23.29 -5.72
C VAL A 137 -4.92 22.26 -6.24
N ALA A 138 -3.86 22.64 -6.95
CA ALA A 138 -2.89 21.68 -7.49
C ALA A 138 -2.03 20.99 -6.40
N TRP A 139 -1.67 19.72 -6.59
CA TRP A 139 -0.89 18.90 -5.63
C TRP A 139 0.39 19.56 -5.12
N ASN A 140 1.15 20.20 -6.00
CA ASN A 140 2.41 20.86 -5.61
C ASN A 140 2.17 22.00 -4.61
N GLU A 141 1.04 22.69 -4.72
CA GLU A 141 0.62 23.74 -3.80
C GLU A 141 0.11 23.10 -2.48
N ARG A 142 -0.61 21.98 -2.56
CA ARG A 142 -1.08 21.20 -1.39
C ARG A 142 0.06 20.69 -0.52
N LYS A 143 1.15 20.16 -1.12
CA LYS A 143 2.34 19.69 -0.39
C LYS A 143 2.95 20.78 0.50
N GLN A 144 2.85 22.06 0.09
CA GLN A 144 3.29 23.18 0.91
C GLN A 144 2.33 23.48 2.05
N VAL A 145 1.01 23.41 1.83
CA VAL A 145 -0.01 23.61 2.88
C VAL A 145 0.16 22.62 4.04
N PHE A 146 0.40 21.33 3.75
CA PHE A 146 0.68 20.33 4.79
C PHE A 146 1.97 20.59 5.58
N LYS A 147 3.00 21.15 4.93
CA LYS A 147 4.25 21.52 5.60
C LYS A 147 4.12 22.81 6.42
N MET A 148 3.28 23.75 5.98
CA MET A 148 3.12 25.08 6.59
C MET A 148 2.09 25.10 7.73
N GLY A 149 1.09 24.22 7.74
CA GLY A 149 0.03 24.15 8.76
C GLY A 149 0.45 23.55 10.12
N GLY A 150 1.74 23.37 10.40
CA GLY A 150 2.26 22.84 11.66
C GLY A 150 1.94 21.36 11.96
N LYS A 151 1.13 20.70 11.12
CA LYS A 151 0.79 19.28 11.15
C LYS A 151 1.48 18.58 9.99
N ILE A 152 2.81 18.49 10.05
CA ILE A 152 3.58 17.84 8.99
C ILE A 152 3.08 16.38 8.86
N VAL A 153 2.78 15.95 7.64
CA VAL A 153 2.42 14.56 7.33
C VAL A 153 3.58 13.95 6.57
N ARG A 154 4.04 12.77 7.00
CA ARG A 154 4.97 11.98 6.20
C ARG A 154 4.14 11.10 5.26
N THR A 155 4.39 11.20 3.97
CA THR A 155 3.79 10.32 2.97
C THR A 155 4.84 9.37 2.37
N GLN A 156 4.37 8.23 1.89
CA GLN A 156 5.13 7.32 1.03
C GLN A 156 4.17 6.39 0.28
N ASN A 157 4.57 5.85 -0.86
CA ASN A 157 3.82 4.83 -1.59
C ASN A 157 4.64 3.56 -1.89
N ILE A 158 3.93 2.53 -2.34
CA ILE A 158 4.49 1.38 -3.04
C ILE A 158 3.60 1.06 -4.25
N THR A 159 4.17 1.15 -5.46
CA THR A 159 3.41 0.97 -6.72
C THR A 159 4.00 -0.13 -7.57
N GLN A 160 3.19 -0.94 -8.23
CA GLN A 160 3.64 -1.84 -9.29
C GLN A 160 2.86 -1.57 -10.58
N SER A 161 3.59 -1.39 -11.67
CA SER A 161 3.04 -1.37 -13.02
C SER A 161 3.50 -2.59 -13.83
N ALA A 162 2.73 -2.96 -14.86
CA ALA A 162 3.10 -3.96 -15.85
C ALA A 162 2.34 -3.74 -17.16
N ILE A 163 2.94 -4.19 -18.27
CA ILE A 163 2.30 -4.18 -19.59
C ILE A 163 1.74 -5.58 -19.87
N GLY A 164 0.48 -5.64 -20.29
CA GLY A 164 -0.21 -6.87 -20.68
C GLY A 164 0.48 -7.57 -21.86
N LYS A 165 0.68 -8.88 -21.73
CA LYS A 165 1.40 -9.69 -22.72
C LYS A 165 0.43 -10.47 -23.62
N PRO A 166 0.76 -10.69 -24.89
CA PRO A 166 -0.09 -11.46 -25.80
C PRO A 166 -0.36 -12.88 -25.28
N GLY A 167 -1.64 -13.26 -25.16
CA GLY A 167 -2.04 -14.62 -24.80
C GLY A 167 -1.72 -15.03 -23.35
N LEU A 168 -1.42 -14.06 -22.47
CA LEU A 168 -1.10 -14.27 -21.06
C LEU A 168 -1.88 -13.28 -20.21
N TRP A 169 -2.18 -13.68 -18.97
CA TRP A 169 -2.58 -12.76 -17.92
C TRP A 169 -1.34 -12.13 -17.29
N SER A 170 -1.39 -10.82 -17.08
CA SER A 170 -0.49 -10.07 -16.22
C SER A 170 -1.28 -9.61 -15.00
N THR A 171 -0.75 -9.84 -13.80
CA THR A 171 -1.33 -9.35 -12.53
C THR A 171 -0.28 -8.54 -11.79
N VAL A 172 -0.68 -7.36 -11.29
CA VAL A 172 0.14 -6.52 -10.41
C VAL A 172 -0.58 -6.31 -9.09
N LEU A 173 0.21 -6.20 -8.01
CA LEU A 173 -0.29 -5.92 -6.68
C LEU A 173 0.66 -5.02 -5.90
N ALA A 174 0.07 -4.28 -4.97
CA ALA A 174 0.74 -3.48 -3.96
C ALA A 174 0.03 -3.71 -2.62
N LEU A 175 0.79 -3.87 -1.54
CA LEU A 175 0.26 -4.23 -0.23
C LEU A 175 0.92 -3.43 0.89
N ALA A 176 0.10 -3.06 1.87
CA ALA A 176 0.55 -2.81 3.24
C ALA A 176 0.17 -4.01 4.10
N VAL A 177 1.18 -4.75 4.57
CA VAL A 177 0.99 -6.01 5.30
C VAL A 177 1.21 -5.78 6.79
N PHE A 178 0.22 -6.13 7.61
CA PHE A 178 0.29 -6.02 9.06
C PHE A 178 0.97 -7.23 9.67
N ILE A 179 1.93 -6.98 10.57
CA ILE A 179 2.58 -8.05 11.33
C ILE A 179 1.74 -8.37 12.57
N PRO A 180 1.37 -9.64 12.82
CA PRO A 180 0.74 -10.07 14.05
C PRO A 180 1.57 -9.70 15.28
N LEU A 181 0.93 -9.31 16.38
CA LEU A 181 1.63 -8.81 17.57
C LEU A 181 2.51 -9.88 18.22
N GLU A 182 2.04 -11.12 18.20
CA GLU A 182 2.70 -12.32 18.66
C GLU A 182 4.02 -12.60 17.93
N ASN A 183 4.16 -12.12 16.69
CA ASN A 183 5.39 -12.30 15.91
C ASN A 183 6.41 -11.19 16.16
N ILE A 184 6.05 -10.12 16.87
CA ILE A 184 6.97 -9.02 17.18
C ILE A 184 7.84 -9.40 18.38
N PRO A 185 9.18 -9.54 18.22
CA PRO A 185 10.08 -9.82 19.32
C PRO A 185 10.09 -8.68 20.34
N ASP A 186 10.38 -8.99 21.61
CA ASP A 186 10.42 -7.98 22.69
C ASP A 186 11.39 -6.83 22.41
N THR A 187 12.48 -7.09 21.67
CA THR A 187 13.44 -6.07 21.24
C THR A 187 12.87 -5.04 20.24
N MET A 188 11.67 -5.29 19.69
CA MET A 188 11.01 -4.44 18.69
C MET A 188 9.76 -3.73 19.19
N LYS A 189 9.23 -4.15 20.34
CA LYS A 189 8.09 -3.51 21.00
C LYS A 189 8.50 -2.09 21.40
#